data_AF-A0A498M0X9-F1
#
_entry.id   AF-A0A498M0X9-F1
#
_cell.length_a   1.000
_cell.length_b   1.000
_cell.length_c   1.000
_cell.angle_alpha   90.00
_cell.angle_beta   90.00
_cell.angle_gamma   90.00
#
_symmetry.space_group_name_H-M   'P 1'
#
loop_
_entity.id
_entity.type
_entity.pdbx_description
1 polymer ?
#
loop_
_entity_poly.entity_id
_entity_poly.type
_entity_poly.pdbx_seq_one_letter_code
_entity_poly.pdbx_strand_id
1 'polypeptide(L)'
;MRVCIIGAGVIGLSTAQSIYQHFHGRVTPLTIEVYADVFTPLTTSDGAAGLWQPYLYDKGNVQETKWNKETFDYLLSCLNSPDSVKMGIFLQSGYNLCTEPMLDPSFKDAVLGFRQLTKRELDMFPGYSFGWFNTALMIEGKTYLPWLMDWLRQRKVKFYQRKIGSFKEV
;
A
#
# COMPACT_ATOMS: atom_id res chain seq x y z
N MET A 1 -14.30 -9.31 22.22
CA MET A 1 -12.86 -9.45 21.93
C MET A 1 -12.17 -8.10 22.05
N ARG A 2 -11.00 -8.05 22.67
CA ARG A 2 -10.11 -6.88 22.68
C ARG A 2 -8.93 -7.19 21.75
N VAL A 3 -8.66 -6.30 20.80
CA VAL A 3 -7.60 -6.45 19.80
C VAL A 3 -6.60 -5.31 20.00
N CYS A 4 -5.37 -5.68 20.33
CA CYS A 4 -4.24 -4.77 20.40
C CYS A 4 -3.45 -4.85 19.08
N ILE A 5 -3.31 -3.71 18.41
CA ILE A 5 -2.50 -3.54 17.20
C ILE A 5 -1.22 -2.82 17.60
N ILE A 6 -0.06 -3.43 17.34
CA ILE A 6 1.24 -2.84 17.65
C ILE A 6 1.85 -2.29 16.35
N GLY A 7 2.02 -0.98 16.30
CA GLY A 7 2.54 -0.24 15.15
C GLY A 7 1.49 0.62 14.45
N ALA A 8 1.86 1.85 14.11
CA ALA A 8 1.00 2.83 13.43
C ALA A 8 1.50 3.23 12.03
N GLY A 9 2.33 2.38 11.41
CA GLY A 9 2.62 2.46 9.98
C GLY A 9 1.47 1.88 9.12
N VAL A 10 1.68 1.81 7.80
CA VAL A 10 0.64 1.38 6.86
C VAL A 10 0.06 0.01 7.20
N ILE A 11 0.89 -0.95 7.61
CA ILE A 11 0.46 -2.31 7.94
C ILE A 11 -0.43 -2.34 9.18
N GLY A 12 -0.03 -1.68 10.26
CA GLY A 12 -0.82 -1.63 11.50
C GLY A 12 -2.18 -0.95 11.30
N LEU A 13 -2.20 0.22 10.65
CA LEU A 13 -3.43 0.97 10.43
C LEU A 13 -4.40 0.28 9.47
N SER A 14 -3.90 -0.25 8.35
CA SER A 14 -4.74 -1.00 7.39
C SER A 14 -5.27 -2.31 7.99
N THR A 15 -4.48 -2.99 8.83
CA THR A 15 -4.94 -4.17 9.57
C THR A 15 -6.05 -3.81 10.56
N ALA A 16 -5.89 -2.72 11.32
CA ALA A 16 -6.93 -2.23 12.23
C ALA A 16 -8.24 -1.91 11.47
N GLN A 17 -8.13 -1.24 10.32
CA GLN A 17 -9.28 -0.95 9.45
C GLN A 17 -9.94 -2.23 8.94
N SER A 18 -9.15 -3.18 8.42
CA SER A 18 -9.65 -4.45 7.89
C SER A 18 -10.39 -5.24 8.97
N ILE A 19 -9.83 -5.36 10.18
CA ILE A 19 -10.49 -6.03 11.31
C ILE A 19 -11.81 -5.34 11.65
N TYR A 20 -11.84 -4.01 11.71
CA TYR A 20 -13.07 -3.27 11.97
C TYR A 20 -14.14 -3.56 10.90
N GLN A 21 -13.80 -3.43 9.61
CA GLN A 21 -14.74 -3.61 8.50
C GLN A 21 -15.37 -5.00 8.47
N HIS A 22 -14.58 -6.04 8.78
CA HIS A 22 -15.05 -7.42 8.68
C HIS A 22 -15.78 -7.93 9.93
N PHE A 23 -15.41 -7.44 11.12
CA PHE A 23 -15.84 -8.06 12.38
C PHE A 23 -16.68 -7.17 13.30
N HIS A 24 -16.70 -5.85 13.12
CA HIS A 24 -17.42 -4.94 14.02
C HIS A 24 -18.93 -5.25 14.12
N GLY A 25 -19.57 -5.65 13.02
CA GLY A 25 -20.99 -6.04 13.01
C GLY A 25 -21.26 -7.48 13.45
N ARG A 26 -20.22 -8.29 13.69
CA ARG A 26 -20.34 -9.74 13.98
C ARG A 26 -19.88 -10.10 15.40
N VAL A 27 -19.04 -9.28 16.01
CA VAL A 27 -18.43 -9.54 17.31
C VAL A 27 -18.74 -8.39 18.26
N THR A 28 -19.49 -8.67 19.34
CA THR A 28 -19.87 -7.66 20.33
C THR A 28 -19.56 -8.15 21.76
N PRO A 29 -18.78 -7.41 22.56
CA PRO A 29 -18.08 -6.17 22.21
C PRO A 29 -16.80 -6.45 21.39
N LEU A 30 -16.53 -5.65 20.35
CA LEU A 30 -15.23 -5.58 19.68
C LEU A 30 -14.55 -4.26 20.02
N THR A 31 -13.42 -4.33 20.71
CA THR A 31 -12.57 -3.17 21.01
C THR A 31 -11.27 -3.32 20.24
N ILE A 32 -10.88 -2.29 19.49
CA ILE A 32 -9.60 -2.22 18.78
C ILE A 32 -8.81 -1.04 19.35
N GLU A 33 -7.56 -1.28 19.68
CA GLU A 33 -6.63 -0.28 20.19
C GLU A 33 -5.30 -0.36 19.41
N VAL A 34 -4.73 0.78 19.06
CA VAL A 34 -3.45 0.89 18.35
C VAL A 34 -2.40 1.46 19.30
N TYR A 35 -1.31 0.73 19.51
CA TYR A 35 -0.16 1.12 20.31
C TYR A 35 1.04 1.32 19.39
N ALA A 36 1.72 2.45 19.48
CA ALA A 36 2.97 2.67 18.76
C ALA A 36 3.86 3.66 19.52
N ASP A 37 5.17 3.50 19.44
CA ASP A 37 6.11 4.51 19.91
C ASP A 37 6.24 5.69 18.94
N VAL A 38 6.03 5.43 17.65
CA VAL A 38 6.11 6.40 16.55
C VAL A 38 4.81 6.40 15.72
N PHE A 39 4.35 7.61 15.37
CA PHE A 39 3.22 7.88 14.49
C PHE A 39 3.65 8.74 13.29
N THR A 40 2.76 8.92 12.31
CA THR A 40 2.96 9.89 11.21
C THR A 40 3.25 11.29 11.78
N PRO A 41 4.20 12.05 11.22
CA PRO A 41 4.91 11.85 9.94
C PRO A 41 6.29 11.15 10.06
N LEU A 42 6.50 10.34 11.11
CA LEU A 42 7.83 9.80 11.45
C LEU A 42 7.96 8.28 11.27
N THR A 43 6.97 7.60 10.67
CA THR A 43 7.07 6.16 10.38
C THR A 43 7.86 5.90 9.11
N THR A 44 8.36 4.67 8.91
CA THR A 44 8.96 4.27 7.61
C THR A 44 8.00 4.45 6.45
N SER A 45 6.69 4.27 6.68
CA SER A 45 5.67 4.47 5.65
C SER A 45 5.56 5.93 5.19
N ASP A 46 5.88 6.91 6.04
CA ASP A 46 5.90 8.34 5.67
C ASP A 46 7.07 8.69 4.73
N GLY A 47 8.14 7.88 4.75
CA GLY A 47 9.30 8.02 3.87
C GLY A 47 9.22 7.21 2.58
N ALA A 48 8.17 6.41 2.38
CA ALA A 48 8.00 5.59 1.19
C ALA A 48 7.71 6.44 -0.05
N ALA A 49 8.24 6.03 -1.21
CA ALA A 49 8.02 6.73 -2.49
C ALA A 49 6.55 6.74 -2.94
N GLY A 50 5.75 5.76 -2.51
CA GLY A 50 4.31 5.69 -2.76
C GLY A 50 3.90 5.01 -4.06
N LEU A 51 4.83 4.65 -4.95
CA LEU A 51 4.49 3.90 -6.16
C LEU A 51 4.13 2.45 -5.81
N TRP A 52 2.96 2.00 -6.24
CA TRP A 52 2.63 0.58 -6.26
C TRP A 52 3.44 -0.08 -7.38
N GLN A 53 4.49 -0.81 -7.00
CA GLN A 53 5.28 -1.65 -7.90
C GLN A 53 5.96 -2.75 -7.08
N PRO A 54 5.53 -4.02 -7.19
CA PRO A 54 6.25 -5.13 -6.60
C PRO A 54 7.66 -5.28 -7.20
N TYR A 55 8.49 -6.12 -6.57
CA TYR A 55 9.72 -6.57 -7.23
C TYR A 55 9.40 -7.29 -8.54
N LEU A 56 10.33 -7.23 -9.50
CA LEU A 56 10.12 -7.73 -10.86
C LEU A 56 9.67 -9.19 -10.90
N TYR A 57 10.18 -10.04 -10.01
CA TYR A 57 9.91 -11.47 -10.01
C TYR A 57 9.50 -11.95 -8.63
N ASP A 58 8.54 -12.86 -8.59
CA ASP A 58 7.98 -13.42 -7.35
C ASP A 58 8.87 -14.51 -6.72
N LYS A 59 9.84 -15.05 -7.48
CA LYS A 59 10.75 -16.12 -7.05
C LYS A 59 10.01 -17.33 -6.46
N GLY A 60 8.80 -17.62 -6.96
CA GLY A 60 7.95 -18.71 -6.47
C GLY A 60 7.04 -18.34 -5.28
N ASN A 61 7.07 -17.09 -4.81
CA ASN A 61 6.17 -16.61 -3.74
C ASN A 61 4.81 -16.17 -4.31
N VAL A 62 4.00 -17.16 -4.67
CA VAL A 62 2.67 -16.93 -5.25
C VAL A 62 1.70 -16.22 -4.30
N GLN A 63 1.93 -16.32 -2.98
CA GLN A 63 1.07 -15.71 -1.98
C GLN A 63 1.25 -14.18 -1.93
N GLU A 64 2.48 -13.70 -2.01
CA GLU A 64 2.74 -12.26 -2.11
C GLU A 64 2.23 -11.70 -3.44
N THR A 65 2.39 -12.42 -4.56
CA THR A 65 1.80 -12.02 -5.85
C THR A 65 0.29 -11.82 -5.73
N LYS A 66 -0.41 -12.73 -5.03
CA LYS A 66 -1.83 -12.61 -4.74
C LYS A 66 -2.15 -11.38 -3.89
N TRP A 67 -1.46 -11.16 -2.77
CA TRP A 67 -1.69 -10.00 -1.90
C TRP A 67 -1.42 -8.67 -2.60
N ASN A 68 -0.39 -8.63 -3.44
CA ASN A 68 -0.09 -7.48 -4.28
C ASN A 68 -1.28 -7.19 -5.20
N LYS A 69 -1.79 -8.19 -5.92
CA LYS A 69 -2.95 -8.01 -6.80
C LYS A 69 -4.19 -7.55 -6.03
N GLU A 70 -4.52 -8.17 -4.89
CA GLU A 70 -5.65 -7.77 -4.06
C GLU A 70 -5.52 -6.31 -3.58
N THR A 71 -4.29 -5.89 -3.25
CA THR A 71 -3.99 -4.49 -2.89
C THR A 71 -4.20 -3.56 -4.08
N PHE A 72 -3.73 -3.92 -5.28
CA PHE A 72 -3.94 -3.11 -6.48
C PHE A 72 -5.43 -2.93 -6.78
N ASP A 73 -6.19 -4.03 -6.77
CA ASP A 73 -7.62 -4.02 -7.05
C ASP A 73 -8.38 -3.17 -6.01
N TYR A 74 -8.00 -3.26 -4.72
CA TYR A 74 -8.54 -2.41 -3.65
C TYR A 74 -8.26 -0.92 -3.92
N LEU A 75 -6.99 -0.54 -4.14
CA LEU A 75 -6.61 0.85 -4.37
C LEU A 75 -7.25 1.42 -5.63
N LEU A 76 -7.37 0.61 -6.69
CA LEU A 76 -8.07 0.99 -7.92
C LEU A 76 -9.55 1.27 -7.64
N SER A 77 -10.20 0.43 -6.84
CA SER A 77 -11.60 0.63 -6.44
C SER A 77 -11.81 1.94 -5.66
N CYS A 78 -10.80 2.39 -4.91
CA CYS A 78 -10.85 3.65 -4.17
C CYS A 78 -10.93 4.88 -5.07
N LEU A 79 -10.47 4.81 -6.32
CA LEU A 79 -10.54 5.94 -7.26
C LEU A 79 -11.98 6.39 -7.56
N ASN A 80 -12.97 5.52 -7.38
CA ASN A 80 -14.39 5.87 -7.52
C ASN A 80 -14.92 6.71 -6.35
N SER A 81 -14.15 6.84 -5.26
CA SER A 81 -14.51 7.64 -4.09
C SER A 81 -13.97 9.06 -4.20
N PRO A 82 -14.75 10.09 -3.80
CA PRO A 82 -14.23 11.45 -3.66
C PRO A 82 -13.12 11.57 -2.61
N ASP A 83 -13.00 10.59 -1.70
CA ASP A 83 -11.92 10.56 -0.71
C ASP A 83 -10.58 10.06 -1.28
N SER A 84 -10.52 9.55 -2.52
CA SER A 84 -9.27 9.09 -3.15
C SER A 84 -8.16 10.15 -3.09
N VAL A 85 -8.50 11.43 -3.33
CA VAL A 85 -7.58 12.56 -3.21
C VAL A 85 -7.09 12.72 -1.77
N LYS A 86 -7.98 12.62 -0.77
CA LYS A 86 -7.61 12.69 0.65
C LYS A 86 -6.84 11.47 1.13
N MET A 87 -6.94 10.34 0.42
CA MET A 87 -6.16 9.14 0.67
C MET A 87 -4.76 9.23 0.02
N GLY A 88 -4.52 10.22 -0.84
CA GLY A 88 -3.30 10.30 -1.65
C GLY A 88 -3.20 9.19 -2.69
N ILE A 89 -4.34 8.69 -3.18
CA ILE A 89 -4.42 7.62 -4.18
C ILE A 89 -4.77 8.20 -5.54
N PHE A 90 -3.91 7.96 -6.53
CA PHE A 90 -4.12 8.41 -7.91
C PHE A 90 -3.38 7.53 -8.91
N LEU A 91 -3.74 7.62 -10.20
CA LEU A 91 -3.08 6.89 -11.28
C LEU A 91 -1.80 7.62 -11.71
N GLN A 92 -0.74 6.85 -11.95
CA GLN A 92 0.53 7.35 -12.47
C GLN A 92 1.04 6.42 -13.58
N SER A 93 1.18 6.96 -14.79
CA SER A 93 1.87 6.29 -15.88
C SER A 93 3.39 6.48 -15.76
N GLY A 94 4.15 5.47 -16.17
CA GLY A 94 5.60 5.51 -16.05
C GLY A 94 6.32 4.49 -16.92
N TYR A 95 7.65 4.58 -16.86
CA TYR A 95 8.59 3.76 -17.62
C TYR A 95 9.48 2.99 -16.65
N ASN A 96 9.63 1.69 -16.88
CA ASN A 96 10.69 0.87 -16.29
C ASN A 96 11.76 0.65 -17.36
N LEU A 97 13.01 1.03 -17.08
CA LEU A 97 14.08 1.06 -18.08
C LEU A 97 15.16 0.01 -17.77
N CYS A 98 15.60 -0.70 -18.80
CA CYS A 98 16.59 -1.77 -18.71
C CYS A 98 17.69 -1.60 -19.76
N THR A 99 18.92 -1.98 -19.42
CA THR A 99 20.08 -1.92 -20.33
C THR A 99 20.18 -3.15 -21.24
N GLU A 100 19.42 -4.20 -20.94
CA GLU A 100 19.36 -5.46 -21.68
C GLU A 100 17.91 -6.01 -21.70
N PRO A 101 17.57 -6.90 -22.64
CA PRO A 101 16.26 -7.56 -22.67
C PRO A 101 15.96 -8.34 -21.39
N MET A 102 14.77 -8.15 -20.84
CA MET A 102 14.32 -8.78 -19.59
C MET A 102 13.01 -9.54 -19.78
N LEU A 103 12.76 -10.54 -18.93
CA LEU A 103 11.47 -11.22 -18.87
C LEU A 103 10.40 -10.28 -18.31
N ASP A 104 9.16 -10.44 -18.76
CA ASP A 104 8.06 -9.66 -18.19
C ASP A 104 7.97 -9.87 -16.66
N PRO A 105 7.68 -8.80 -15.89
CA PRO A 105 7.58 -8.91 -14.45
C PRO A 105 6.30 -9.64 -14.01
N SER A 106 6.32 -10.18 -12.81
CA SER A 106 5.19 -10.92 -12.21
C SER A 106 3.92 -10.07 -12.05
N PHE A 107 4.06 -8.74 -12.00
CA PHE A 107 2.94 -7.81 -11.85
C PHE A 107 2.35 -7.31 -13.18
N LYS A 108 2.83 -7.80 -14.33
CA LYS A 108 2.44 -7.29 -15.66
C LYS A 108 0.92 -7.28 -15.90
N ASP A 109 0.22 -8.29 -15.39
CA ASP A 109 -1.22 -8.47 -15.57
C ASP A 109 -2.04 -7.79 -14.47
N ALA A 110 -1.39 -7.26 -13.44
CA ALA A 110 -2.05 -6.49 -12.38
C ALA A 110 -2.14 -5.00 -12.74
N VAL A 111 -1.08 -4.44 -13.33
CA VAL A 111 -1.03 -3.02 -13.73
C VAL A 111 -1.84 -2.75 -14.99
N LEU A 112 -2.14 -1.47 -15.26
CA LEU A 112 -2.97 -1.07 -16.39
C LEU A 112 -2.10 -0.79 -17.62
N GLY A 113 -2.48 -1.36 -18.77
CA GLY A 113 -1.86 -1.04 -20.07
C GLY A 113 -0.39 -1.43 -20.18
N PHE A 114 0.01 -2.53 -19.53
CA PHE A 114 1.37 -3.06 -19.61
C PHE A 114 1.76 -3.38 -21.06
N ARG A 115 2.94 -2.92 -21.47
CA ARG A 115 3.55 -3.23 -22.76
C ARG A 115 5.04 -2.97 -22.74
N GLN A 116 5.76 -3.55 -23.69
CA GLN A 116 7.15 -3.18 -23.96
C GLN A 116 7.22 -1.78 -24.62
N LEU A 117 8.34 -1.08 -24.40
CA LEU A 117 8.58 0.22 -25.01
C LEU A 117 8.83 0.11 -26.50
N THR A 118 8.26 1.06 -27.24
CA THR A 118 8.55 1.23 -28.67
C THR A 118 9.94 1.86 -28.85
N LYS A 119 10.51 1.72 -30.05
CA LYS A 119 11.79 2.37 -30.39
C LYS A 119 11.77 3.87 -30.11
N ARG A 120 10.69 4.57 -30.51
CA ARG A 120 10.53 6.01 -30.30
C ARG A 120 10.50 6.39 -28.82
N GLU A 121 9.94 5.54 -27.95
CA GLU A 121 9.97 5.78 -26.50
C GLU A 121 11.37 5.53 -25.93
N LEU A 122 12.08 4.49 -26.39
CA LEU A 122 13.46 4.24 -25.98
C LEU A 122 14.42 5.36 -26.41
N ASP A 123 14.17 5.98 -27.58
CA ASP A 123 14.94 7.13 -28.05
C ASP A 123 14.88 8.33 -27.07
N MET A 124 13.89 8.39 -26.17
CA MET A 124 13.80 9.40 -25.11
C MET A 124 14.77 9.16 -23.94
N PHE A 125 15.33 7.95 -23.80
CA PHE A 125 16.13 7.52 -22.66
C PHE A 125 17.49 6.94 -23.11
N PRO A 126 18.47 7.79 -23.51
CA PRO A 126 19.79 7.34 -23.92
C PRO A 126 20.46 6.47 -22.85
N GLY A 127 21.06 5.36 -23.28
CA GLY A 127 21.73 4.40 -22.39
C GLY A 127 20.87 3.18 -22.00
N TYR A 128 19.58 3.18 -22.34
CA TYR A 128 18.69 2.02 -22.16
C TYR A 128 18.30 1.42 -23.50
N SER A 129 18.14 0.09 -23.54
CA SER A 129 17.86 -0.67 -24.77
C SER A 129 16.55 -1.45 -24.71
N PHE A 130 15.93 -1.54 -23.53
CA PHE A 130 14.71 -2.28 -23.29
C PHE A 130 13.91 -1.62 -22.15
N GLY A 131 12.63 -1.94 -22.03
CA GLY A 131 11.82 -1.46 -20.92
C GLY A 131 10.34 -1.74 -21.09
N TRP A 132 9.57 -1.35 -20.08
CA TRP A 132 8.12 -1.46 -20.06
C TRP A 132 7.45 -0.13 -19.77
N PHE A 133 6.26 0.05 -20.34
CA PHE A 133 5.31 1.09 -19.98
C PHE A 133 4.12 0.46 -19.26
N ASN A 134 3.64 1.11 -18.21
CA ASN A 134 2.36 0.81 -17.59
C ASN A 134 1.82 2.03 -16.83
N THR A 135 0.53 1.98 -16.50
CA THR A 135 -0.10 2.85 -15.51
C THR A 135 -0.28 2.06 -14.22
N ALA A 136 0.27 2.58 -13.13
CA ALA A 136 0.15 2.05 -11.77
C ALA A 136 -0.61 3.03 -10.87
N LEU A 137 -0.69 2.71 -9.58
CA LEU A 137 -1.27 3.56 -8.55
C LEU A 137 -0.16 4.17 -7.69
N MET A 138 -0.34 5.43 -7.34
CA MET A 138 0.37 6.06 -6.24
C MET A 138 -0.48 5.95 -4.98
N ILE A 139 0.18 5.77 -3.84
CA ILE A 139 -0.39 5.86 -2.49
C ILE A 139 0.62 6.58 -1.60
N GLU A 140 0.36 7.84 -1.32
CA GLU A 140 1.28 8.67 -0.56
C GLU A 140 1.15 8.39 0.94
N GLY A 141 2.19 7.83 1.56
CA GLY A 141 2.15 7.48 2.99
C GLY A 141 1.79 8.66 3.90
N LYS A 142 2.35 9.86 3.62
CA LYS A 142 2.06 11.09 4.37
C LYS A 142 0.61 11.56 4.27
N THR A 143 -0.13 11.11 3.27
CA THR A 143 -1.54 11.45 3.07
C THR A 143 -2.44 10.31 3.56
N TYR A 144 -2.07 9.07 3.22
CA TYR A 144 -2.84 7.87 3.53
C TYR A 144 -2.87 7.52 5.02
N LEU A 145 -1.74 7.68 5.74
CA LEU A 145 -1.69 7.38 7.17
C LEU A 145 -2.60 8.29 8.00
N PRO A 146 -2.56 9.64 7.86
CA PRO A 146 -3.53 10.51 8.53
C PRO A 146 -4.98 10.14 8.21
N TRP A 147 -5.29 9.85 6.94
CA TRP A 147 -6.63 9.45 6.52
C TRP A 147 -7.09 8.16 7.24
N LEU A 148 -6.24 7.14 7.31
CA LEU A 148 -6.55 5.90 8.03
C LEU A 148 -6.75 6.15 9.54
N MET A 149 -5.89 6.97 10.16
CA MET A 149 -6.03 7.32 11.57
C MET A 149 -7.36 8.02 11.84
N ASP A 150 -7.75 8.98 11.03
CA ASP A 150 -9.02 9.70 11.18
C ASP A 150 -10.23 8.79 10.94
N TRP A 151 -10.16 7.94 9.91
CA TRP A 151 -11.17 6.92 9.66
C TRP A 151 -11.38 6.01 10.87
N LEU A 152 -10.29 5.59 11.52
CA LEU A 152 -10.32 4.74 12.72
C LEU A 152 -10.81 5.49 13.96
N ARG A 153 -10.39 6.76 14.16
CA ARG A 153 -10.85 7.61 15.29
C ARG A 153 -12.35 7.87 15.26
N GLN A 154 -12.91 8.14 14.07
CA GLN A 154 -14.36 8.31 13.89
C GLN A 154 -15.15 7.06 14.31
N ARG A 155 -14.48 5.90 14.32
CA ARG A 155 -15.02 4.59 14.71
C ARG A 155 -14.61 4.18 16.13
N LYS A 156 -14.16 5.15 16.94
CA LYS A 156 -13.81 5.01 18.36
C LYS A 156 -12.65 4.03 18.62
N VAL A 157 -11.82 3.75 17.62
CA VAL A 157 -10.53 3.07 17.83
C VAL A 157 -9.61 4.01 18.60
N LYS A 158 -9.01 3.51 19.69
CA LYS A 158 -8.12 4.30 20.53
C LYS A 158 -6.67 4.16 20.10
N PHE A 159 -5.91 5.22 20.27
CA PHE A 159 -4.50 5.29 19.92
C PHE A 159 -3.69 5.64 21.16
N TYR A 160 -2.60 4.91 21.41
CA TYR A 160 -1.72 5.13 22.54
C TYR A 160 -0.27 5.25 22.08
N GLN A 161 0.37 6.35 22.45
CA GLN A 161 1.79 6.53 22.23
C GLN A 161 2.57 5.84 23.34
N ARG A 162 3.07 4.64 23.04
CA ARG A 162 3.73 3.76 24.00
C ARG A 162 4.69 2.81 23.29
N LYS A 163 5.91 2.72 23.82
CA LYS A 163 6.85 1.66 23.47
C LYS A 163 6.45 0.37 24.19
N ILE A 164 6.27 -0.71 23.43
CA ILE A 164 5.97 -2.04 23.95
C ILE A 164 7.29 -2.81 24.08
N GLY A 165 7.66 -3.16 25.31
CA GLY A 165 8.80 -4.00 25.66
C GLY A 165 8.47 -5.49 25.73
N SER A 166 7.20 -5.91 25.87
CA SER A 166 6.81 -7.33 25.78
C SER A 166 5.33 -7.54 25.46
N PHE A 167 4.98 -8.68 24.87
CA PHE A 167 3.57 -9.03 24.64
C PHE A 167 2.74 -9.26 25.93
N LYS A 168 3.39 -9.41 27.09
CA LYS A 168 2.68 -9.62 28.37
C LYS A 168 2.07 -8.34 28.93
N GLU A 169 2.51 -7.17 28.47
CA GLU A 169 2.07 -5.87 29.00
C GLU A 169 0.84 -5.30 28.27
N VAL A 170 0.38 -5.99 27.23
CA VAL A 170 -0.76 -5.64 26.36
C VAL A 170 -1.79 -6.75 26.29
#